data_AF-A0A1G2ZRP9-F1
#
_entry.id   AF-A0A1G2ZRP9-F1
#
_cell.length_a   1.000
_cell.length_b   1.000
_cell.length_c   1.000
_cell.angle_alpha   90.00
_cell.angle_beta   90.00
_cell.angle_gamma   90.00
#
_symmetry.space_group_name_H-M   'P 1'
#
loop_
_entity.id
_entity.type
_entity.pdbx_description
1 polymer ?
#
loop_
_entity_poly.entity_id
_entity_poly.type
_entity_poly.pdbx_seq_one_letter_code
_entity_poly.pdbx_strand_id
1 'polypeptide(L)'
;MEQVRGTRAADNLASGDRILIAEACSHHPIGEDIGRVKIPRWLRQLVSGRLRVDVVQGHDFPEDLSPYSLVVHCGACMWNRREMLSRILRCKQQGVPISNYGLMIAYSLGIFERALEPFPGVLEAYGAVHKESYRSRRPRQVFACVTGFPRQLRPTRARL
;
A
#
# COMPACT_ATOMS: atom_id res chain seq x y z
N MET A 1 1.66 -3.22 -13.05
CA MET A 1 2.17 -1.94 -12.49
C MET A 1 1.14 -1.16 -11.69
N GLU A 2 -0.17 -1.29 -12.00
CA GLU A 2 -1.24 -0.55 -11.29
C GLU A 2 -1.11 -0.59 -9.76
N GLN A 3 -0.88 -1.79 -9.19
CA GLN A 3 -0.79 -1.95 -7.75
C GLN A 3 0.43 -1.29 -7.10
N VAL A 4 1.55 -1.23 -7.81
CA VAL A 4 2.75 -0.52 -7.35
C VAL A 4 2.52 0.99 -7.39
N ARG A 5 1.83 1.49 -8.42
CA ARG A 5 1.44 2.90 -8.49
C ARG A 5 0.43 3.26 -7.41
N GLY A 6 -0.60 2.44 -7.22
CA GLY A 6 -1.61 2.66 -6.19
C GLY A 6 -1.07 2.54 -4.77
N THR A 7 0.00 1.76 -4.55
CA THR A 7 0.70 1.72 -3.26
C THR A 7 1.18 3.11 -2.82
N ARG A 8 1.66 3.93 -3.77
CA ARG A 8 2.11 5.30 -3.46
C ARG A 8 0.99 6.23 -3.02
N ALA A 9 -0.28 5.91 -3.29
CA ALA A 9 -1.38 6.72 -2.80
C ALA A 9 -1.42 6.76 -1.25
N ALA A 10 -0.80 5.78 -0.58
CA ALA A 10 -0.63 5.80 0.87
C ALA A 10 0.11 7.05 1.39
N ASP A 11 1.03 7.64 0.60
CA ASP A 11 1.72 8.90 0.95
C ASP A 11 0.77 10.11 1.04
N ASN A 12 -0.37 10.03 0.35
CA ASN A 12 -1.32 11.13 0.21
C ASN A 12 -2.56 10.94 1.08
N LEU A 13 -2.68 9.82 1.80
CA LEU A 13 -3.79 9.58 2.70
C LEU A 13 -3.80 10.64 3.81
N ALA A 14 -4.99 11.16 4.10
CA ALA A 14 -5.24 12.11 5.16
C ALA A 14 -6.11 11.50 6.26
N SER A 15 -6.09 12.13 7.44
CA SER A 15 -7.02 11.73 8.50
C SER A 15 -8.47 12.00 8.07
N GLY A 16 -9.34 11.02 8.23
CA GLY A 16 -10.74 11.06 7.79
C GLY A 16 -10.98 10.31 6.48
N ASP A 17 -9.92 10.03 5.72
CA ASP A 17 -10.01 9.28 4.47
C ASP A 17 -10.62 7.90 4.69
N ARG A 18 -11.32 7.45 3.65
CA ARG A 18 -11.93 6.12 3.61
C ARG A 18 -11.06 5.20 2.76
N ILE A 19 -10.76 4.02 3.28
CA ILE A 19 -10.06 2.96 2.57
C ILE A 19 -10.93 1.71 2.52
N LEU A 20 -10.81 0.94 1.45
CA LEU A 20 -11.49 -0.33 1.27
C LEU A 20 -10.47 -1.47 1.38
N ILE A 21 -10.70 -2.40 2.30
CA ILE A 21 -10.00 -3.68 2.34
C ILE A 21 -10.86 -4.71 1.60
N ALA A 22 -10.35 -5.23 0.49
CA ALA A 22 -11.08 -6.15 -0.39
C ALA A 22 -10.50 -7.56 -0.31
N GLU A 23 -11.26 -8.48 0.28
CA GLU A 23 -10.87 -9.88 0.42
C GLU A 23 -11.56 -10.73 -0.66
N ALA A 24 -10.83 -11.71 -1.18
CA ALA A 24 -11.33 -12.66 -2.17
C ALA A 24 -12.03 -13.86 -1.54
N CYS A 25 -11.57 -14.29 -0.36
CA CYS A 25 -12.16 -15.40 0.35
C CYS A 25 -13.37 -14.96 1.18
N SER A 26 -14.34 -15.85 1.33
CA SER A 26 -15.51 -15.71 2.20
C SER A 26 -15.35 -16.44 3.54
N HIS A 27 -14.20 -17.08 3.78
CA HIS A 27 -13.98 -17.77 5.05
C HIS A 27 -13.79 -16.77 6.19
N HIS A 28 -14.25 -17.16 7.37
CA HIS A 28 -14.16 -16.33 8.57
C HIS A 28 -12.69 -16.14 8.95
N PRO A 29 -12.22 -14.91 9.20
CA PRO A 29 -10.85 -14.65 9.64
C PRO A 29 -10.54 -15.43 10.92
N ILE A 30 -9.33 -16.00 10.99
CA ILE A 30 -8.84 -16.68 12.20
C ILE A 30 -7.72 -15.82 12.80
N GLY A 31 -7.93 -15.25 13.99
CA GLY A 31 -6.88 -14.58 14.77
C GLY A 31 -6.51 -13.14 14.33
N GLU A 32 -5.23 -12.79 14.45
CA GLU A 32 -4.68 -11.47 14.09
C GLU A 32 -4.63 -11.24 12.56
N ASP A 33 -5.77 -10.94 11.98
CA ASP A 33 -5.94 -10.80 10.54
C ASP A 33 -5.07 -9.68 9.92
N ILE A 34 -4.31 -10.03 8.88
CA ILE A 34 -3.41 -9.09 8.17
C ILE A 34 -4.19 -7.93 7.55
N GLY A 35 -5.32 -8.25 6.90
CA GLY A 35 -6.14 -7.31 6.16
C GLY A 35 -6.97 -6.38 7.04
N ARG A 36 -7.53 -6.92 8.12
CA ARG A 36 -8.49 -6.21 8.99
C ARG A 36 -7.84 -5.53 10.18
N VAL A 37 -6.67 -6.00 10.61
CA VAL A 37 -5.96 -5.48 11.78
C VAL A 37 -4.63 -4.84 11.40
N LYS A 38 -3.70 -5.60 10.81
CA LYS A 38 -2.30 -5.14 10.67
C LYS A 38 -2.16 -4.02 9.64
N ILE A 39 -2.71 -4.19 8.44
CA ILE A 39 -2.67 -3.18 7.38
C ILE A 39 -3.36 -1.86 7.81
N PRO A 40 -4.61 -1.88 8.32
CA PRO A 40 -5.26 -0.68 8.84
C PRO A 40 -4.45 0.02 9.93
N ARG A 41 -3.83 -0.75 10.84
CA ARG A 41 -2.98 -0.19 11.90
C ARG A 41 -1.76 0.53 11.31
N TRP A 42 -1.03 -0.11 10.40
CA TRP A 42 0.14 0.52 9.77
C TRP A 42 -0.21 1.75 8.94
N LEU A 43 -1.33 1.71 8.20
CA LEU A 43 -1.80 2.88 7.45
C LEU A 43 -2.19 4.05 8.36
N ARG A 44 -2.87 3.79 9.49
CA ARG A 44 -3.15 4.83 10.49
C ARG A 44 -1.88 5.43 11.09
N GLN A 45 -0.85 4.61 11.31
CA GLN A 45 0.46 5.09 11.78
C GLN A 45 1.12 6.00 10.73
N LEU A 46 1.11 5.61 9.45
CA LEU A 46 1.64 6.43 8.36
C LEU A 46 0.93 7.79 8.26
N VAL A 47 -0.40 7.80 8.38
CA VAL A 47 -1.21 9.04 8.33
C VAL A 47 -1.10 9.86 9.62
N SER A 48 -0.68 9.24 10.73
CA SER A 48 -0.74 9.81 12.08
C SER A 48 -2.15 10.30 12.43
N GLY A 49 -3.18 9.55 12.00
CA GLY A 49 -4.57 9.97 12.05
C GLY A 49 -5.57 8.83 11.97
N ARG A 50 -6.86 9.16 12.02
CA ARG A 50 -7.96 8.18 11.93
C ARG A 50 -8.28 7.92 10.46
N LEU A 51 -8.41 6.64 10.10
CA LEU A 51 -8.91 6.21 8.78
C LEU A 51 -10.22 5.47 8.97
N ARG A 52 -11.17 5.73 8.07
CA ARG A 52 -12.42 4.95 7.95
C ARG A 52 -12.09 3.72 7.11
N VAL A 53 -12.35 2.54 7.65
CA VAL A 53 -11.95 1.28 7.02
C VAL A 53 -13.20 0.47 6.79
N ASP A 54 -13.52 0.25 5.52
CA ASP A 54 -14.55 -0.69 5.12
C ASP A 54 -13.88 -1.99 4.70
N VAL A 55 -14.53 -3.12 4.99
CA VAL A 55 -14.04 -4.44 4.62
C VAL A 55 -15.12 -5.16 3.84
N VAL A 56 -14.76 -5.70 2.69
CA VAL A 56 -15.65 -6.54 1.87
C VAL A 56 -14.98 -7.88 1.59
N GLN A 57 -15.79 -8.90 1.39
CA GLN A 57 -15.34 -10.27 1.14
C GLN A 57 -16.02 -10.85 -0.08
N GLY A 58 -15.46 -11.93 -0.62
CA GLY A 58 -16.07 -12.66 -1.72
C GLY A 58 -16.41 -11.73 -2.88
N HIS A 59 -17.64 -11.75 -3.35
CA HIS A 59 -18.09 -10.95 -4.50
C HIS A 59 -18.72 -9.61 -4.13
N ASP A 60 -18.71 -9.21 -2.86
CA ASP A 60 -19.34 -7.98 -2.35
C ASP A 60 -18.53 -6.70 -2.68
N PHE A 61 -17.91 -6.64 -3.86
CA PHE A 61 -17.08 -5.51 -4.26
C PHE A 61 -17.93 -4.32 -4.73
N PRO A 62 -17.90 -3.16 -4.05
CA PRO A 62 -18.82 -2.05 -4.31
C PRO A 62 -18.76 -1.54 -5.75
N GLU A 63 -19.92 -1.27 -6.35
CA GLU A 63 -20.02 -0.68 -7.70
C GLU A 63 -19.40 0.72 -7.75
N ASP A 64 -19.74 1.57 -6.80
CA ASP A 64 -19.14 2.89 -6.62
C ASP A 64 -17.94 2.82 -5.67
N LEU A 65 -16.77 3.13 -6.22
CA LEU A 65 -15.50 3.19 -5.49
C LEU A 65 -15.06 4.64 -5.24
N SER A 66 -15.73 5.63 -5.82
CA SER A 66 -15.37 7.05 -5.70
C SER A 66 -15.24 7.58 -4.26
N PRO A 67 -15.92 7.01 -3.23
CA PRO A 67 -15.72 7.44 -1.85
C PRO A 67 -14.37 7.01 -1.23
N TYR A 68 -13.62 6.11 -1.88
CA TYR A 68 -12.40 5.53 -1.33
C TYR A 68 -11.15 6.23 -1.86
N SER A 69 -10.26 6.62 -0.95
CA SER A 69 -8.93 7.16 -1.30
C SER A 69 -7.93 6.07 -1.68
N LEU A 70 -8.17 4.82 -1.25
CA LEU A 70 -7.33 3.66 -1.54
C LEU A 70 -8.11 2.35 -1.37
N VAL A 71 -7.99 1.46 -2.34
CA VAL A 71 -8.40 0.06 -2.23
C VAL A 71 -7.17 -0.81 -1.98
N VAL A 72 -7.22 -1.66 -0.96
CA VAL A 72 -6.17 -2.65 -0.65
C VAL A 72 -6.75 -4.05 -0.81
N HIS A 73 -6.29 -4.75 -1.82
CA HIS A 73 -6.78 -6.09 -2.15
C HIS A 73 -5.91 -7.19 -1.53
N CYS A 74 -6.52 -8.30 -1.09
CA CYS A 74 -5.74 -9.45 -0.63
C CYS A 74 -4.97 -10.13 -1.77
N GLY A 75 -4.19 -11.18 -1.46
CA GLY A 75 -3.44 -11.95 -2.47
C GLY A 75 -4.29 -12.75 -3.46
N ALA A 76 -5.62 -12.77 -3.29
CA ALA A 76 -6.57 -13.46 -4.17
C ALA A 76 -6.29 -14.97 -4.35
N CYS A 77 -5.76 -15.65 -3.32
CA CYS A 77 -5.35 -17.06 -3.40
C CYS A 77 -6.46 -18.05 -3.78
N MET A 78 -7.72 -17.70 -3.55
CA MET A 78 -8.89 -18.52 -3.89
C MET A 78 -9.53 -18.14 -5.23
N TRP A 79 -9.02 -17.12 -5.92
CA TRP A 79 -9.61 -16.56 -7.13
C TRP A 79 -8.75 -16.80 -8.35
N ASN A 80 -9.40 -16.84 -9.52
CA ASN A 80 -8.69 -16.89 -10.79
C ASN A 80 -8.17 -15.49 -11.18
N ARG A 81 -7.31 -15.46 -12.21
CA ARG A 81 -6.71 -14.21 -12.73
C ARG A 81 -7.76 -13.21 -13.23
N ARG A 82 -8.84 -13.68 -13.85
CA ARG A 82 -9.89 -12.83 -14.44
C ARG A 82 -10.61 -12.02 -13.36
N GLU A 83 -10.97 -12.66 -12.25
CA GLU A 83 -11.62 -12.00 -11.11
C GLU A 83 -10.74 -10.87 -10.54
N MET A 84 -9.45 -11.15 -10.34
CA MET A 84 -8.50 -10.15 -9.84
C MET A 84 -8.33 -8.98 -10.81
N LEU A 85 -8.18 -9.26 -12.11
CA LEU A 85 -8.03 -8.22 -13.14
C LEU A 85 -9.29 -7.36 -13.28
N SER A 86 -10.49 -7.95 -13.10
CA SER A 86 -11.76 -7.22 -13.12
C SER A 86 -11.79 -6.12 -12.06
N ARG A 87 -11.39 -6.43 -10.82
CA ARG A 87 -11.32 -5.43 -9.73
C ARG A 87 -10.30 -4.34 -10.01
N ILE A 88 -9.10 -4.71 -10.50
CA ILE A 88 -8.07 -3.74 -10.87
C ILE A 88 -8.60 -2.78 -11.94
N LEU A 89 -9.28 -3.32 -12.97
CA LEU A 89 -9.83 -2.53 -14.06
C LEU A 89 -10.92 -1.57 -13.57
N ARG A 90 -11.83 -2.02 -12.69
CA ARG A 90 -12.87 -1.18 -12.08
C ARG A 90 -12.27 -0.02 -11.30
N CYS A 91 -11.26 -0.27 -10.46
CA CYS A 91 -10.56 0.78 -9.72
C CYS A 91 -9.93 1.79 -10.69
N LYS A 92 -9.25 1.30 -11.72
CA LYS A 92 -8.61 2.14 -12.74
C LYS A 92 -9.62 3.00 -13.49
N GLN A 93 -10.77 2.45 -13.88
CA GLN A 93 -11.83 3.18 -14.59
C GLN A 93 -12.41 4.32 -13.76
N GLN A 94 -12.51 4.15 -12.45
CA GLN A 94 -13.01 5.17 -11.52
C GLN A 94 -11.91 6.08 -10.97
N GLY A 95 -10.66 5.91 -11.42
CA GLY A 95 -9.52 6.70 -10.94
C GLY A 95 -9.14 6.43 -9.48
N VAL A 96 -9.59 5.32 -8.90
CA VAL A 96 -9.35 4.97 -7.49
C VAL A 96 -8.07 4.13 -7.39
N PRO A 97 -7.07 4.54 -6.60
CA PRO A 97 -5.85 3.77 -6.42
C PRO A 97 -6.14 2.39 -5.83
N ILE A 98 -5.54 1.34 -6.41
CA ILE A 98 -5.58 -0.02 -5.87
C ILE A 98 -4.16 -0.51 -5.54
N SER A 99 -4.00 -1.18 -4.42
CA SER A 99 -2.78 -1.92 -4.04
C SER A 99 -3.12 -3.36 -3.63
N ASN A 100 -2.11 -4.11 -3.16
CA ASN A 100 -2.30 -5.41 -2.55
C ASN A 100 -1.60 -5.52 -1.18
N TYR A 101 -1.93 -6.58 -0.43
CA TYR A 101 -1.40 -6.79 0.92
C TYR A 101 0.13 -6.83 0.95
N GLY A 102 0.77 -7.60 0.06
CA GLY A 102 2.23 -7.74 0.03
C GLY A 102 2.94 -6.41 -0.18
N LEU A 103 2.45 -5.60 -1.13
CA LEU A 103 2.99 -4.27 -1.40
C LEU A 103 2.76 -3.31 -0.24
N MET A 104 1.57 -3.32 0.38
CA MET A 104 1.29 -2.51 1.56
C MET A 104 2.15 -2.88 2.76
N ILE A 105 2.36 -4.17 3.01
CA ILE A 105 3.26 -4.65 4.06
C ILE A 105 4.68 -4.12 3.80
N ALA A 106 5.22 -4.36 2.59
CA ALA A 106 6.57 -3.93 2.25
C ALA A 106 6.74 -2.41 2.36
N TYR A 107 5.72 -1.66 1.96
CA TYR A 107 5.68 -0.21 2.04
C TYR A 107 5.62 0.30 3.48
N SER A 108 4.71 -0.23 4.30
CA SER A 108 4.58 0.13 5.71
C SER A 108 5.80 -0.24 6.55
N LEU A 109 6.52 -1.30 6.20
CA LEU A 109 7.74 -1.73 6.89
C LEU A 109 9.02 -1.06 6.36
N GLY A 110 8.92 -0.18 5.35
CA GLY A 110 10.07 0.52 4.79
C GLY A 110 11.01 -0.35 3.94
N ILE A 111 10.54 -1.51 3.47
CA ILE A 111 11.30 -2.46 2.63
C ILE A 111 10.77 -2.51 1.19
N PHE A 112 10.05 -1.48 0.75
CA PHE A 112 9.38 -1.46 -0.55
C PHE A 112 10.33 -1.55 -1.74
N GLU A 113 11.38 -0.70 -1.76
CA GLU A 113 12.38 -0.72 -2.83
C GLU A 113 13.05 -2.10 -2.93
N ARG A 114 13.43 -2.67 -1.78
CA ARG A 114 13.98 -4.03 -1.70
C ARG A 114 13.02 -5.08 -2.25
N ALA A 115 11.73 -4.97 -1.96
CA ALA A 115 10.72 -5.90 -2.49
C ALA A 115 10.54 -5.78 -4.01
N LEU A 116 10.90 -4.64 -4.60
CA LEU A 116 10.85 -4.41 -6.05
C LEU A 116 12.16 -4.76 -6.78
N GLU A 117 13.28 -4.94 -6.07
CA GLU A 117 14.60 -5.29 -6.67
C GLU A 117 14.56 -6.46 -7.67
N PRO A 118 13.82 -7.57 -7.41
CA PRO A 118 13.74 -8.67 -8.38
C PRO A 118 13.03 -8.30 -9.70
N PHE A 119 12.38 -7.14 -9.75
CA PHE A 119 11.59 -6.65 -10.88
C PHE A 119 12.16 -5.31 -11.39
N PRO A 120 13.31 -5.31 -12.10
CA PRO A 120 14.06 -4.09 -12.41
C PRO A 120 13.25 -3.05 -13.17
N GLY A 121 12.45 -3.45 -14.16
CA GLY A 121 11.58 -2.51 -14.90
C GLY A 121 10.45 -1.88 -14.06
N VAL A 122 10.02 -2.57 -12.99
CA VAL A 122 9.05 -2.02 -12.03
C VAL A 122 9.73 -1.06 -11.07
N LEU A 123 10.92 -1.42 -10.57
CA LEU A 123 11.72 -0.58 -9.68
C LEU A 123 12.12 0.73 -10.39
N GLU A 124 12.55 0.67 -11.65
CA GLU A 124 12.86 1.85 -12.45
C GLU A 124 11.62 2.75 -12.61
N ALA A 125 10.49 2.17 -13.00
CA ALA A 125 9.22 2.89 -13.13
C ALA A 125 8.75 3.47 -11.78
N TYR A 126 9.09 2.87 -10.65
CA TYR A 126 8.84 3.43 -9.32
C TYR A 126 9.80 4.59 -9.02
N GLY A 127 11.10 4.40 -9.24
CA GLY A 127 12.16 5.37 -8.93
C GLY A 127 12.09 6.66 -9.75
N ALA A 128 11.73 6.57 -11.03
CA ALA A 128 11.49 7.74 -11.89
C ALA A 128 10.40 8.65 -11.32
N VAL A 129 9.35 8.07 -10.76
CA VAL A 129 8.20 8.81 -10.19
C VAL A 129 8.46 9.21 -8.73
N HIS A 130 9.37 8.53 -8.01
CA HIS A 130 9.72 8.84 -6.62
C HIS A 130 10.66 10.06 -6.48
N LYS A 131 11.61 10.23 -7.42
CA LYS A 131 12.54 11.38 -7.42
C LYS A 131 11.83 12.73 -7.57
N GLU A 132 10.70 12.77 -8.27
CA GLU A 132 9.85 13.97 -8.46
C GLU A 132 9.21 14.43 -7.14
N SER A 133 8.70 13.49 -6.33
CA SER A 133 8.00 13.78 -5.07
C SER A 133 8.96 14.11 -3.90
N TYR A 134 10.17 13.54 -3.90
CA TYR A 134 11.19 13.83 -2.88
C TYR A 134 11.75 15.25 -2.99
N ARG A 135 11.81 15.83 -4.20
CA ARG A 135 12.26 17.21 -4.42
C ARG A 135 11.29 18.27 -3.90
N SER A 136 10.01 17.94 -3.74
CA SER A 136 8.94 18.89 -3.38
C SER A 136 8.42 18.75 -1.94
N ARG A 137 8.78 17.69 -1.20
CA ARG A 137 8.27 17.45 0.17
C ARG A 137 9.42 17.16 1.15
N ARG A 138 9.48 17.92 2.26
CA ARG A 138 10.33 17.56 3.42
C ARG A 138 9.92 16.16 3.90
N PRO A 139 10.88 15.25 4.18
CA PRO A 139 10.55 13.85 4.46
C PRO A 139 9.75 13.75 5.76
N ARG A 140 8.45 13.48 5.65
CA ARG A 140 7.66 13.00 6.79
C ARG A 140 8.16 11.58 7.11
N GLN A 141 8.56 11.40 8.36
CA GLN A 141 9.34 10.29 8.88
C GLN A 141 8.65 8.92 8.66
N VAL A 142 9.03 8.19 7.61
CA VAL A 142 8.66 6.76 7.47
C VAL A 142 9.58 5.86 8.33
N PHE A 143 10.70 6.40 8.84
CA PHE A 143 11.78 5.60 9.42
C PHE A 143 11.81 5.44 10.94
N ALA A 144 10.93 6.10 11.72
CA ALA A 144 11.17 6.25 13.15
C ALA A 144 10.52 5.20 14.08
N CYS A 145 9.51 4.44 13.65
CA CYS A 145 8.65 3.74 14.64
C CYS A 145 8.68 2.20 14.60
N VAL A 146 9.09 1.55 13.51
CA VAL A 146 8.83 0.09 13.36
C VAL A 146 10.04 -0.80 13.63
N THR A 147 11.26 -0.26 13.64
CA THR A 147 12.45 -1.06 13.89
C THR A 147 13.28 -0.46 15.01
N GLY A 148 13.39 -1.16 16.13
CA GLY A 148 14.48 -1.00 17.09
C GLY A 148 15.85 -1.40 16.51
N PHE A 149 16.12 -1.05 15.25
CA PHE A 149 17.38 -1.26 14.57
C PHE A 149 18.18 0.05 14.64
N PRO A 150 19.38 0.04 15.22
CA PRO A 150 20.20 1.24 15.27
C PRO A 150 20.58 1.65 13.85
N ARG A 151 20.37 2.95 13.54
CA ARG A 151 20.88 3.57 12.31
C ARG A 151 22.38 3.31 12.21
N GLN A 152 22.81 2.40 11.34
CA GLN A 152 24.20 2.44 10.87
C GLN A 152 24.35 3.70 10.01
N LEU A 153 25.01 4.69 10.60
CA LEU A 153 25.49 5.88 9.92
C LEU A 153 26.38 5.43 8.75
N ARG A 154 26.04 5.80 7.52
CA ARG A 154 26.94 5.65 6.38
C ARG A 154 28.21 6.47 6.66
N PRO A 155 29.42 5.96 6.38
CA PRO A 155 30.63 6.74 6.56
C PRO A 155 30.62 7.91 5.57
N THR A 156 30.79 9.11 6.10
CA THR A 156 31.09 10.31 5.32
C THR A 156 32.38 10.07 4.53
N ARG A 157 32.30 10.19 3.19
CA ARG A 157 33.48 10.32 2.34
C ARG A 157 34.31 11.50 2.85
N ALA A 158 35.47 11.22 3.43
CA ALA A 158 36.51 12.22 3.62
C ALA A 158 37.02 12.64 2.24
N ARG A 159 36.95 13.95 1.97
CA ARG A 159 37.71 14.57 0.89
C ARG A 159 39.18 14.57 1.34
N LEU A 160 40.06 14.04 0.48
CA LEU A 160 41.44 14.45 0.36
C LEU A 160 41.61 14.98 -1.07
#